data_AF-A0A7S2D6R1-F1
#
_entry.id   AF-A0A7S2D6R1-F1
#
_cell.length_a   1.000
_cell.length_b   1.000
_cell.length_c   1.000
_cell.angle_alpha   90.00
_cell.angle_beta   90.00
_cell.angle_gamma   90.00
#
_symmetry.space_group_name_H-M   'P 1'
#
loop_
_entity.id
_entity.type
_entity.pdbx_description
1 polymer ?
#
loop_
_entity_poly.entity_id
_entity_poly.type
_entity_poly.pdbx_seq_one_letter_code
_entity_poly.pdbx_strand_id
1 'polypeptide(L)'
;QDEEDEAGPAGPELVKALASVLTQLAAMAGRPQKVTRFHAIRAPQLSVHDYLARIATYFQCSNECFVLGLVYMDRIVKLHPEFTICSLNIHRLLVTSVMLGAKFFDDVYYSNAYYAKVGGVRLQELNALEALFLRLLGWRLHVLPQEYEQYRKHVLRAVGGGAEEQQEPPKV
;
A
#
# COMPACT_ATOMS: atom_id res chain seq x y z
N GLN A 1 -15.14 -0.55 31.06
CA GLN A 1 -15.04 -2.03 31.03
C GLN A 1 -16.19 -2.47 30.15
N ASP A 2 -16.06 -2.68 28.85
CA ASP A 2 -14.89 -2.87 28.01
C ASP A 2 -15.24 -2.32 26.61
N GLU A 3 -14.42 -1.41 26.08
CA GLU A 3 -14.46 -1.02 24.67
C GLU A 3 -13.62 -2.04 23.89
N GLU A 4 -14.18 -3.23 23.67
CA GLU A 4 -13.73 -4.13 22.62
C GLU A 4 -14.56 -3.83 21.38
N ASP A 5 -14.25 -2.73 20.70
CA ASP A 5 -14.51 -2.61 19.26
C ASP A 5 -13.51 -3.56 18.58
N GLU A 6 -13.84 -4.86 18.56
CA GLU A 6 -13.12 -5.85 17.79
C GLU A 6 -13.07 -5.37 16.34
N ALA A 7 -11.88 -4.95 15.91
CA ALA A 7 -11.55 -4.80 14.50
C ALA A 7 -11.78 -6.16 13.83
N GLY A 8 -12.97 -6.31 13.23
CA GLY A 8 -13.42 -7.55 12.59
C GLY A 8 -12.47 -8.07 11.51
N PRO A 9 -12.77 -9.25 10.92
CA PRO A 9 -11.87 -10.14 10.15
C PRO A 9 -11.32 -9.60 8.81
N ALA A 10 -11.30 -8.28 8.62
CA ALA A 10 -10.83 -7.63 7.40
C ALA A 10 -9.31 -7.79 7.16
N GLY A 11 -8.49 -8.13 8.16
CA GLY A 11 -7.02 -8.15 8.02
C GLY A 11 -6.51 -9.01 6.85
N PRO A 12 -6.80 -10.33 6.82
CA PRO A 12 -6.33 -11.20 5.75
C PRO A 12 -6.98 -10.92 4.39
N GLU A 13 -8.28 -10.59 4.39
CA GLU A 13 -9.04 -10.32 3.17
C GLU A 13 -8.59 -9.02 2.50
N LEU A 14 -8.36 -7.96 3.29
CA LEU A 14 -7.85 -6.68 2.83
C LEU A 14 -6.48 -6.82 2.18
N VAL A 15 -5.55 -7.55 2.81
CA VAL A 15 -4.21 -7.80 2.27
C VAL A 15 -4.31 -8.55 0.94
N LYS A 16 -5.15 -9.59 0.86
CA LYS A 16 -5.39 -10.33 -0.38
C LYS A 16 -5.98 -9.43 -1.47
N ALA A 17 -6.96 -8.60 -1.11
CA ALA A 17 -7.61 -7.67 -2.03
C ALA A 17 -6.65 -6.62 -2.58
N LEU A 18 -5.86 -6.01 -1.70
CA LEU A 18 -4.86 -5.03 -2.06
C LEU A 18 -3.81 -5.64 -2.99
N ALA A 19 -3.35 -6.87 -2.70
CA ALA A 19 -2.41 -7.57 -3.57
C ALA A 19 -3.00 -7.84 -4.97
N SER A 20 -4.27 -8.22 -5.08
CA SER A 20 -4.94 -8.40 -6.38
C SER A 20 -4.97 -7.10 -7.19
N VAL A 21 -5.42 -6.01 -6.56
CA VAL A 21 -5.49 -4.68 -7.19
C VAL A 21 -4.12 -4.22 -7.67
N LEU A 22 -3.09 -4.31 -6.82
CA LEU A 22 -1.74 -3.89 -7.16
C LEU A 22 -1.09 -4.76 -8.24
N THR A 23 -1.39 -6.07 -8.25
CA THR A 23 -0.93 -6.98 -9.30
C THR A 23 -1.52 -6.61 -10.65
N GLN A 24 -2.83 -6.33 -10.69
CA GLN A 24 -3.50 -5.88 -11.92
C GLN A 24 -2.97 -4.53 -12.39
N LEU A 25 -2.81 -3.55 -11.49
CA LEU A 25 -2.22 -2.24 -11.81
C LEU A 25 -0.82 -2.38 -12.40
N ALA A 26 0.04 -3.21 -11.79
CA ALA A 26 1.39 -3.43 -12.26
C ALA A 26 1.47 -4.19 -13.60
N ALA A 27 0.46 -5.02 -13.92
CA ALA A 27 0.38 -5.76 -15.17
C ALA A 27 -0.16 -4.92 -16.34
N MET A 28 -1.05 -3.97 -16.06
CA MET A 28 -1.59 -3.03 -17.06
C MET A 28 -0.62 -1.89 -17.40
N ALA A 29 0.40 -1.69 -16.57
CA ALA A 29 1.37 -0.61 -16.76
C ALA A 29 2.21 -0.80 -18.02
N GLY A 30 2.32 0.27 -18.81
CA GLY A 30 3.26 0.35 -19.92
C GLY A 30 4.72 0.41 -19.47
N ARG A 31 5.64 0.51 -20.44
CA ARG A 31 7.07 0.69 -20.11
C ARG A 31 7.28 1.97 -19.30
N PRO A 32 8.11 1.94 -18.24
CA PRO A 32 8.37 3.13 -17.44
C PRO A 32 9.03 4.21 -18.30
N GLN A 33 8.46 5.41 -18.29
CA GLN A 33 9.01 6.56 -19.02
C GLN A 33 10.25 7.12 -18.32
N LYS A 34 10.33 7.00 -16.99
CA LYS A 34 11.43 7.49 -16.16
C LYS A 34 11.83 6.45 -15.12
N VAL A 35 13.09 6.05 -15.16
CA VAL A 35 13.64 5.11 -14.17
C VAL A 35 13.88 5.85 -12.85
N THR A 36 13.42 5.26 -11.75
CA THR A 36 13.56 5.79 -10.38
C THR A 36 14.30 4.80 -9.50
N ARG A 37 14.70 5.20 -8.28
CA ARG A 37 15.33 4.29 -7.31
C ARG A 37 14.42 3.13 -6.89
N PHE A 38 13.11 3.24 -7.11
CA PHE A 38 12.17 2.15 -6.88
C PHE A 38 12.25 1.05 -7.94
N HIS A 39 12.86 1.28 -9.09
CA HIS A 39 13.00 0.25 -10.12
C HIS A 39 14.14 -0.72 -9.78
N ALA A 40 13.82 -2.01 -9.72
CA ALA A 40 14.79 -3.08 -9.69
C ALA A 40 15.34 -3.37 -11.09
N ILE A 41 16.55 -3.96 -11.14
CA ILE A 41 17.18 -4.40 -12.39
C ILE A 41 16.37 -5.52 -13.06
N ARG A 42 15.78 -6.41 -12.25
CA ARG A 42 14.90 -7.49 -12.67
C ARG A 42 13.72 -7.57 -11.72
N ALA A 43 12.55 -7.94 -12.25
CA ALA A 43 11.39 -8.24 -11.43
C ALA A 43 11.73 -9.31 -10.37
N PRO A 44 11.34 -9.13 -9.10
CA PRO A 44 11.49 -10.16 -8.09
C PRO A 44 10.71 -11.43 -8.45
N GLN A 45 11.24 -12.59 -8.07
CA GLN A 45 10.55 -13.88 -8.29
C GLN A 45 9.38 -14.08 -7.33
N LEU A 46 9.42 -13.40 -6.17
CA LEU A 46 8.34 -13.43 -5.19
C LEU A 46 7.15 -12.62 -5.73
N SER A 47 5.96 -13.22 -5.76
CA SER A 47 4.77 -12.53 -6.24
C SER A 47 4.40 -11.33 -5.35
N VAL A 48 3.59 -10.41 -5.88
CA VAL A 48 3.07 -9.28 -5.07
C VAL A 48 2.24 -9.80 -3.89
N HIS A 49 1.46 -10.86 -4.10
CA HIS A 49 0.69 -11.52 -3.05
C HIS A 49 1.58 -12.05 -1.92
N ASP A 50 2.59 -12.85 -2.26
CA ASP A 50 3.46 -13.46 -1.26
C ASP A 50 4.30 -12.40 -0.54
N TYR A 51 4.71 -11.35 -1.25
CA TYR A 51 5.47 -10.26 -0.66
C TYR A 51 4.62 -9.43 0.31
N LEU A 52 3.37 -9.13 -0.06
CA LEU A 52 2.47 -8.39 0.82
C LEU A 52 2.04 -9.23 2.03
N ALA A 53 1.82 -10.53 1.86
CA ALA A 53 1.58 -11.47 2.96
C ALA A 53 2.79 -11.51 3.92
N ARG A 54 4.01 -11.56 3.40
CA ARG A 54 5.24 -11.46 4.21
C ARG A 54 5.28 -10.14 5.00
N ILE A 55 4.95 -9.01 4.37
CA ILE A 55 4.88 -7.71 5.07
C ILE A 55 3.82 -7.78 6.18
N ALA A 56 2.60 -8.25 5.91
CA ALA A 56 1.54 -8.39 6.90
C ALA A 56 1.93 -9.25 8.11
N THR A 57 2.62 -10.37 7.87
CA THR A 57 3.07 -11.25 8.95
C THR A 57 4.16 -10.63 9.83
N TYR A 58 5.09 -9.88 9.23
CA TYR A 58 6.34 -9.53 9.91
C TYR A 58 6.55 -8.03 10.14
N PHE A 59 5.74 -7.12 9.59
CA PHE A 59 5.85 -5.70 9.92
C PHE A 59 5.28 -5.38 11.30
N GLN A 60 4.35 -6.21 11.78
CA GLN A 60 3.62 -6.00 13.04
C GLN A 60 3.04 -4.58 13.13
N CYS A 61 2.47 -4.10 12.02
CA CYS A 61 1.78 -2.81 11.91
C CYS A 61 0.27 -3.03 11.80
N SER A 62 -0.50 -1.95 11.97
CA SER A 62 -1.95 -2.00 11.84
C SER A 62 -2.42 -2.34 10.42
N ASN A 63 -3.69 -2.77 10.27
CA ASN A 63 -4.28 -3.03 8.95
C ASN A 63 -4.44 -1.73 8.13
N GLU A 64 -4.63 -0.60 8.81
CA GLU A 64 -4.78 0.73 8.23
C GLU A 64 -3.53 1.09 7.40
N CYS A 65 -2.34 0.69 7.86
CA CYS A 65 -1.07 0.95 7.19
C CYS A 65 -1.02 0.43 5.74
N PHE A 66 -1.77 -0.63 5.42
CA PHE A 66 -1.85 -1.16 4.06
C PHE A 66 -2.68 -0.26 3.14
N VAL A 67 -3.81 0.25 3.64
CA VAL A 67 -4.65 1.21 2.91
C VAL A 67 -3.93 2.54 2.77
N LEU A 68 -3.27 3.02 3.83
CA LEU A 68 -2.43 4.22 3.80
C LEU A 68 -1.31 4.08 2.75
N GLY A 69 -0.67 2.91 2.70
CA GLY A 69 0.33 2.61 1.67
C GLY A 69 -0.20 2.75 0.25
N LEU A 70 -1.44 2.31 -0.02
CA LEU A 70 -2.12 2.51 -1.31
C LEU A 70 -2.41 3.99 -1.59
N VAL A 71 -2.97 4.71 -0.62
CA VAL A 71 -3.25 6.15 -0.73
C VAL A 71 -1.97 6.91 -1.07
N TYR A 72 -0.86 6.59 -0.43
CA TYR A 72 0.41 7.25 -0.67
C TYR A 72 0.97 6.98 -2.07
N MET A 73 0.87 5.74 -2.55
CA MET A 73 1.28 5.40 -3.92
C MET A 73 0.42 6.13 -4.96
N ASP A 74 -0.90 6.15 -4.77
CA ASP A 74 -1.82 6.86 -5.67
C ASP A 74 -1.58 8.38 -5.70
N ARG A 75 -1.32 8.99 -4.53
CA ARG A 75 -0.91 10.41 -4.45
C ARG A 75 0.37 10.67 -5.25
N ILE A 76 1.38 9.79 -5.18
CA ILE A 76 2.60 9.94 -5.98
C ILE A 76 2.29 9.89 -7.47
N VAL A 77 1.48 8.93 -7.93
CA VAL A 77 1.10 8.83 -9.36
C VAL A 77 0.34 10.08 -9.81
N LYS A 78 -0.57 10.61 -8.99
CA LYS A 78 -1.31 11.85 -9.29
C LYS A 78 -0.43 13.10 -9.32
N LEU A 79 0.57 13.18 -8.43
CA LEU A 79 1.50 14.32 -8.36
C LEU A 79 2.59 14.28 -9.43
N HIS A 80 2.95 13.09 -9.89
CA HIS A 80 4.02 12.84 -10.86
C HIS A 80 3.50 11.96 -12.01
N PRO A 81 2.86 12.53 -13.04
CA PRO A 81 2.26 11.76 -14.14
C PRO A 81 3.25 10.89 -14.91
N GLU A 82 4.56 11.18 -14.85
CA GLU A 82 5.60 10.34 -15.43
C GLU A 82 5.96 9.10 -14.58
N PHE A 83 5.45 9.03 -13.34
CA PHE A 83 5.67 7.93 -12.42
C PHE A 83 4.64 6.83 -12.65
N THR A 84 5.09 5.68 -13.15
CA THR A 84 4.22 4.51 -13.39
C THR A 84 4.56 3.37 -12.45
N ILE A 85 3.56 2.78 -11.81
CA ILE A 85 3.72 1.57 -10.98
C ILE A 85 3.77 0.36 -11.90
N CYS A 86 4.81 -0.48 -11.80
CA CYS A 86 4.98 -1.66 -12.64
C CYS A 86 5.66 -2.80 -11.87
N SER A 87 5.78 -3.97 -12.50
CA SER A 87 6.40 -5.16 -11.90
C SER A 87 7.85 -4.97 -11.44
N LEU A 88 8.57 -3.97 -11.97
CA LEU A 88 9.94 -3.67 -11.56
C LEU A 88 10.04 -2.81 -10.29
N ASN A 89 8.97 -2.12 -9.89
CA ASN A 89 9.02 -1.16 -8.80
C ASN A 89 8.03 -1.40 -7.66
N ILE A 90 6.99 -2.20 -7.88
CA ILE A 90 5.91 -2.42 -6.92
C ILE A 90 6.41 -2.94 -5.57
N HIS A 91 7.35 -3.89 -5.52
CA HIS A 91 7.88 -4.41 -4.25
C HIS A 91 8.58 -3.33 -3.43
N ARG A 92 9.42 -2.49 -4.07
CA ARG A 92 10.12 -1.40 -3.37
C ARG A 92 9.15 -0.31 -2.93
N LEU A 93 8.10 -0.07 -3.69
CA LEU A 93 7.05 0.86 -3.30
C LEU A 93 6.27 0.35 -2.09
N LEU A 94 5.83 -0.92 -2.11
CA LEU A 94 5.07 -1.56 -1.04
C LEU A 94 5.78 -1.52 0.30
N VAL A 95 7.03 -2.01 0.35
CA VAL A 95 7.79 -2.02 1.61
C VAL A 95 7.98 -0.61 2.18
N THR A 96 8.19 0.37 1.31
CA THR A 96 8.44 1.76 1.71
C THR A 96 7.14 2.44 2.15
N SER A 97 6.05 2.26 1.41
CA SER A 97 4.78 2.93 1.69
C SER A 97 4.11 2.40 2.95
N VAL A 98 4.11 1.08 3.16
CA VAL A 98 3.55 0.47 4.39
C VAL A 98 4.42 0.81 5.61
N MET A 99 5.75 0.83 5.46
CA MET A 99 6.65 1.27 6.54
C MET A 99 6.37 2.72 6.94
N LEU A 100 6.19 3.62 5.97
CA LEU A 100 5.85 5.01 6.24
C LEU A 100 4.48 5.13 6.91
N GLY A 101 3.50 4.32 6.51
CA GLY A 101 2.22 4.19 7.20
C GLY A 101 2.41 3.86 8.68
N ALA A 102 3.13 2.77 8.98
CA ALA A 102 3.40 2.35 10.35
C ALA A 102 4.09 3.44 11.18
N LYS A 103 5.15 4.07 10.65
CA LYS A 103 5.87 5.12 11.37
C LYS A 103 5.07 6.40 11.61
N PHE A 104 4.08 6.68 10.76
CA PHE A 104 3.31 7.92 10.84
C PHE A 104 2.00 7.74 11.61
N PHE A 105 1.38 6.57 11.49
CA PHE A 105 0.05 6.28 12.02
C PHE A 105 0.07 5.44 13.29
N ASP A 106 0.97 4.45 13.41
CA ASP A 106 1.01 3.58 14.58
C ASP A 106 1.84 4.23 15.71
N ASP A 107 1.35 4.11 16.94
CA ASP A 107 2.08 4.56 18.13
C ASP A 107 3.35 3.73 18.40
N VAL A 108 3.35 2.47 17.96
CA VAL A 108 4.47 1.53 18.12
C VAL A 108 4.95 1.08 16.75
N TYR A 109 6.19 1.40 16.42
CA TYR A 109 6.83 1.05 15.15
C TYR A 109 8.28 0.60 15.34
N TYR A 110 8.87 0.02 14.29
CA TYR A 110 10.22 -0.54 14.32
C TYR A 110 11.25 0.33 13.58
N SER A 111 12.53 -0.01 13.75
CA SER A 111 13.62 0.67 13.03
C SER A 111 13.64 0.33 11.53
N ASN A 112 14.26 1.18 10.72
CA ASN A 112 14.50 0.86 9.31
C ASN A 112 15.33 -0.40 9.11
N ALA A 113 16.22 -0.74 10.06
CA ALA A 113 17.00 -1.97 9.99
C ALA A 113 16.09 -3.21 10.05
N TYR A 114 15.06 -3.16 10.89
CA TYR A 114 14.06 -4.20 10.99
C TYR A 114 13.23 -4.31 9.69
N TYR A 115 12.64 -3.20 9.24
CA TYR A 115 11.84 -3.19 8.02
C TYR A 115 12.64 -3.58 6.78
N ALA A 116 13.91 -3.18 6.69
CA ALA A 116 14.82 -3.58 5.60
C ALA A 116 15.05 -5.10 5.58
N LYS A 117 15.28 -5.69 6.75
CA LYS A 117 15.45 -7.15 6.89
C LYS A 117 14.18 -7.89 6.46
N VAL A 118 13.01 -7.45 6.91
CA VAL A 118 11.73 -8.05 6.52
C VAL A 118 11.47 -7.85 5.03
N GLY A 119 11.67 -6.66 4.50
CA GLY A 119 11.46 -6.33 3.08
C GLY A 119 12.47 -6.95 2.12
N GLY A 120 13.58 -7.53 2.61
CA GLY A 120 14.64 -8.08 1.77
C GLY A 120 15.42 -7.00 1.00
N VAL A 121 15.53 -5.80 1.58
CA VAL A 121 16.22 -4.65 1.00
C VAL A 121 17.41 -4.28 1.89
N ARG A 122 18.49 -3.73 1.33
CA ARG A 122 19.60 -3.24 2.16
C ARG A 122 19.16 -2.04 2.98
N LEU A 123 19.61 -1.91 4.23
CA LEU A 123 19.25 -0.77 5.09
C LEU A 123 19.50 0.59 4.44
N GLN A 124 20.70 0.80 3.88
CA GLN A 124 21.05 2.05 3.19
C GLN A 124 20.13 2.34 2.00
N GLU A 125 19.68 1.27 1.32
CA GLU A 125 18.75 1.39 0.21
C GLU A 125 17.36 1.76 0.71
N LEU A 126 16.84 1.10 1.75
CA LEU A 126 15.55 1.45 2.33
C LEU A 126 15.52 2.89 2.86
N ASN A 127 16.58 3.36 3.52
CA ASN A 127 16.70 4.75 3.95
C ASN A 127 16.61 5.73 2.77
N ALA A 128 17.25 5.40 1.64
CA ALA A 128 17.21 6.24 0.45
C ALA A 128 15.84 6.20 -0.25
N LEU A 129 15.17 5.04 -0.22
CA LEU A 129 13.80 4.89 -0.72
C LEU A 129 12.83 5.70 0.13
N GLU A 130 12.92 5.62 1.46
CA GLU A 130 12.12 6.40 2.41
C GLU A 130 12.23 7.91 2.12
N ALA A 131 13.47 8.44 2.08
CA ALA A 131 13.70 9.84 1.80
C ALA A 131 13.17 10.27 0.41
N LEU A 132 13.31 9.41 -0.61
CA LEU A 132 12.76 9.69 -1.93
C LEU A 132 11.22 9.67 -1.92
N PHE A 133 10.61 8.70 -1.26
CA PHE A 133 9.16 8.56 -1.17
C PHE A 133 8.54 9.79 -0.52
N LEU A 134 9.09 10.24 0.61
CA LEU A 134 8.63 11.44 1.32
C LEU A 134 8.74 12.70 0.47
N ARG A 135 9.83 12.84 -0.30
CA ARG A 135 10.00 13.95 -1.26
C ARG A 135 8.96 13.91 -2.38
N LEU A 136 8.69 12.72 -2.96
CA LEU A 136 7.68 12.56 -4.01
C LEU A 136 6.27 12.91 -3.49
N LEU A 137 5.98 12.55 -2.25
CA LEU A 137 4.70 12.86 -1.60
C LEU A 137 4.59 14.33 -1.15
N GLY A 138 5.70 15.09 -1.18
CA GLY A 138 5.74 16.44 -0.62
C GLY A 138 5.39 16.47 0.86
N TRP A 139 5.75 15.41 1.61
CA TRP A 139 5.46 15.26 3.05
C TRP A 139 3.97 15.24 3.43
N ARG A 140 3.07 14.98 2.46
CA ARG A 140 1.62 14.90 2.71
C ARG A 140 1.22 13.48 3.10
N LEU A 141 1.53 13.06 4.33
CA LEU A 141 1.17 11.72 4.87
C LEU A 141 -0.19 11.69 5.58
N HIS A 142 -0.72 12.83 5.99
CA HIS A 142 -2.01 12.89 6.65
C HIS A 142 -3.13 12.42 5.68
N VAL A 143 -3.93 11.47 6.13
CA VAL A 143 -5.08 10.91 5.41
C VAL A 143 -6.30 11.13 6.29
N LEU A 144 -7.33 11.77 5.72
CA LEU A 144 -8.57 11.98 6.46
C LEU A 144 -9.37 10.68 6.57
N PRO A 145 -10.15 10.46 7.65
CA PRO A 145 -10.95 9.25 7.80
C PRO A 145 -11.88 8.96 6.61
N GLN A 146 -12.45 10.01 6.01
CA GLN A 146 -13.30 9.89 4.83
C GLN A 146 -12.52 9.38 3.60
N GLU A 147 -11.30 9.87 3.39
CA GLU A 147 -10.43 9.41 2.32
C GLU A 147 -10.02 7.96 2.57
N TYR A 148 -9.58 7.63 3.79
CA TYR A 148 -9.25 6.26 4.17
C TYR A 148 -10.37 5.27 3.85
N GLU A 149 -11.60 5.58 4.29
CA GLU A 149 -12.74 4.67 4.12
C GLU A 149 -13.12 4.52 2.64
N GLN A 150 -12.96 5.56 1.81
CA GLN A 150 -13.13 5.44 0.36
C GLN A 150 -12.16 4.42 -0.23
N TYR A 151 -10.86 4.51 0.07
CA TYR A 151 -9.86 3.57 -0.47
C TYR A 151 -10.09 2.15 0.07
N ARG A 152 -10.41 2.01 1.36
CA ARG A 152 -10.73 0.71 1.97
C ARG A 152 -11.91 0.04 1.26
N LYS A 153 -13.03 0.76 1.04
CA LYS A 153 -14.19 0.25 0.30
C LYS A 153 -13.85 -0.15 -1.13
N HIS A 154 -13.07 0.67 -1.85
CA HIS A 154 -12.65 0.35 -3.22
C HIS A 154 -11.83 -0.94 -3.28
N VAL A 155 -10.90 -1.14 -2.34
CA VAL A 155 -10.07 -2.36 -2.27
C VAL A 155 -10.94 -3.58 -2.00
N LEU A 156 -11.82 -3.53 -1.00
CA LEU A 156 -12.68 -4.66 -0.65
C LEU A 156 -13.66 -5.03 -1.79
N ARG A 157 -14.20 -4.03 -2.49
CA ARG A 157 -15.08 -4.26 -3.66
C ARG A 157 -14.38 -4.99 -4.80
N ALA A 158 -13.08 -4.78 -4.98
CA ALA A 158 -12.30 -5.45 -6.02
C ALA A 158 -12.21 -6.98 -5.85
N VAL A 159 -12.45 -7.51 -4.64
CA VAL A 159 -12.52 -8.95 -4.37
C VAL A 159 -13.96 -9.48 -4.34
N GLY A 160 -14.93 -8.63 -4.00
CA GLY A 160 -16.33 -9.02 -3.83
C GLY A 160 -17.15 -9.19 -5.11
N GLY A 161 -16.67 -8.79 -6.29
CA GLY A 161 -17.32 -9.05 -7.58
C GLY A 161 -18.85 -8.85 -7.60
N GLY A 162 -19.33 -7.61 -7.57
CA GLY A 162 -20.71 -7.28 -7.92
C GLY A 162 -21.73 -7.31 -6.78
N ALA A 163 -21.86 -6.18 -6.08
CA ALA A 163 -23.15 -5.77 -5.54
C ALA A 163 -23.32 -4.30 -5.95
N GLU A 164 -24.07 -4.09 -7.03
CA GLU A 164 -24.69 -2.79 -7.27
C GLU A 164 -25.68 -2.57 -6.12
N GLU A 165 -25.43 -1.62 -5.24
CA GLU A 165 -26.51 -1.01 -4.48
C GLU A 165 -27.36 -0.25 -5.49
N GLN A 166 -28.39 -0.91 -6.01
CA GLN A 166 -29.50 -0.25 -6.67
C GLN A 166 -30.14 0.67 -5.63
N GLN A 167 -29.91 1.97 -5.81
CA GLN A 167 -30.59 3.02 -5.10
C GLN A 167 -32.07 2.93 -5.46
N GLU A 168 -32.88 2.37 -4.55
CA GLU A 168 -34.34 2.29 -4.70
C GLU A 168 -34.88 3.73 -4.82
N PRO A 169 -35.62 4.09 -5.89
CA PRO A 169 -36.14 5.43 -6.03
C PRO A 169 -37.20 5.70 -4.94
N PRO A 170 -37.33 6.98 -4.50
CA PRO A 170 -38.24 7.35 -3.43
C PRO A 170 -39.68 6.95 -3.81
N LYS A 171 -40.33 6.17 -2.94
CA LYS A 171 -41.76 5.87 -3.04
C LYS A 171 -42.53 7.16 -2.86
N VAL A 172 -43.22 7.58 -3.92
CA VAL A 172 -44.22 8.67 -3.93
C VAL A 172 -45.46 8.21 -3.19
#